data_AF-A0A3B9YA61-F1
#
_entry.id   AF-A0A3B9YA61-F1
#
_cell.length_a   1.000
_cell.length_b   1.000
_cell.length_c   1.000
_cell.angle_alpha   90.00
_cell.angle_beta   90.00
_cell.angle_gamma   90.00
#
_symmetry.space_group_name_H-M   'P 1'
#
loop_
_entity.id
_entity.type
_entity.pdbx_description
1 polymer ?
#
loop_
_entity_poly.entity_id
_entity_poly.type
_entity_poly.pdbx_seq_one_letter_code
_entity_poly.pdbx_strand_id
1 'polypeptide(L)' 'MLTINALFATAVERFGSRVALIEPAEEKSMSTLTYRALRERTESFAGYLQNLPIEKSDCLLIWSP' A
#
# COMPACT_ATOMS: atom_id res chain seq x y z
N MET A 1 3.90 -21.07 3.89
CA MET A 1 4.62 -19.81 4.21
C MET A 1 3.68 -18.66 3.92
N LEU A 2 3.33 -17.85 4.91
CA LEU A 2 2.50 -16.65 4.69
C LEU A 2 3.42 -15.53 4.18
N THR A 3 3.11 -14.97 3.01
CA THR A 3 3.83 -13.79 2.49
C THR A 3 3.21 -12.53 3.08
N ILE A 4 3.96 -11.42 3.08
CA ILE A 4 3.42 -10.10 3.50
C ILE A 4 2.18 -9.75 2.67
N ASN A 5 2.20 -10.03 1.36
CA ASN A 5 1.07 -9.80 0.46
C ASN A 5 -0.16 -10.64 0.86
N ALA A 6 0.04 -11.91 1.24
CA ALA A 6 -1.06 -12.78 1.67
C ALA A 6 -1.67 -12.29 3.00
N LEU A 7 -0.84 -11.87 3.96
CA LEU A 7 -1.30 -11.28 5.22
C LEU A 7 -2.10 -10.01 4.99
N PHE A 8 -1.62 -9.14 4.10
CA PHE A 8 -2.31 -7.90 3.75
C PHE A 8 -3.65 -8.18 3.06
N ALA A 9 -3.70 -9.12 2.11
CA ALA A 9 -4.94 -9.52 1.44
C ALA A 9 -6.00 -10.00 2.45
N THR A 10 -5.63 -10.88 3.39
CA THR A 10 -6.53 -11.33 4.46
C THR A 10 -7.02 -10.18 5.35
N ALA A 11 -6.16 -9.21 5.66
CA ALA A 11 -6.56 -8.03 6.43
C ALA A 11 -7.58 -7.18 5.67
N VAL A 12 -7.40 -6.99 4.35
CA VAL A 12 -8.33 -6.24 3.51
C VAL A 12 -9.68 -6.94 3.39
N GLU A 13 -9.70 -8.26 3.24
CA GLU A 13 -10.95 -9.05 3.23
C GLU A 13 -11.73 -8.87 4.54
N ARG A 14 -11.04 -8.94 5.68
CA ARG A 14 -11.69 -8.88 6.99
C ARG A 14 -12.05 -7.46 7.46
N PHE A 15 -11.26 -6.46 7.07
CA PHE A 15 -11.32 -5.10 7.62
C PHE A 15 -11.43 -4.02 6.55
N GLY A 16 -11.88 -4.34 5.33
CA GLY A 16 -11.78 -3.46 4.17
C GLY A 16 -12.27 -2.02 4.35
N SER A 17 -13.33 -1.78 5.12
CA SER A 17 -13.87 -0.42 5.40
C SER A 17 -13.27 0.26 6.63
N ARG A 18 -12.45 -0.44 7.43
CA ARG A 18 -11.79 0.14 8.61
C ARG A 18 -10.59 0.96 8.17
N VAL A 19 -10.31 2.02 8.92
CA VAL A 19 -9.13 2.86 8.76
C VAL A 19 -7.87 2.05 9.08
N ALA A 20 -6.90 2.07 8.15
CA ALA A 20 -5.60 1.41 8.24
C ALA A 20 -4.45 2.41 8.40
N LEU A 21 -4.62 3.63 7.87
CA LEU A 21 -3.65 4.72 7.96
C LEU A 21 -4.36 6.02 8.33
N ILE A 22 -3.76 6.77 9.24
CA ILE A 22 -4.13 8.14 9.56
C ILE A 22 -2.84 8.96 9.46
N GLU A 23 -2.85 10.02 8.65
CA GLU A 23 -1.69 10.87 8.43
C GLU A 23 -2.09 12.35 8.40
N PRO A 24 -1.20 13.27 8.80
CA PRO A 24 -1.43 14.69 8.60
C PRO A 24 -1.61 15.01 7.12
N ALA A 25 -2.59 15.84 6.81
CA ALA A 25 -2.77 16.45 5.51
C ALA A 25 -2.53 17.97 5.59
N GLU A 26 -2.63 18.67 4.46
CA GLU A 26 -2.48 20.11 4.41
C GLU A 26 -3.47 20.83 5.35
N GLU A 27 -3.11 22.05 5.76
CA GLU A 27 -3.99 22.95 6.52
C GLU A 27 -4.56 22.38 7.83
N LYS A 28 -3.74 21.62 8.58
CA LYS A 28 -4.11 21.01 9.88
C LYS A 28 -5.25 19.99 9.79
N SER A 29 -5.49 19.45 8.60
CA SER A 29 -6.42 18.33 8.42
C SER A 29 -5.73 16.98 8.61
N MET A 30 -6.51 15.93 8.82
CA MET A 30 -6.02 14.54 8.86
C MET A 30 -6.62 13.78 7.69
N SER A 31 -5.77 13.10 6.94
CA SER A 31 -6.16 12.14 5.91
C SER A 31 -6.31 10.75 6.54
N THR A 32 -7.25 9.97 6.01
CA THR A 32 -7.42 8.56 6.41
C THR A 32 -7.49 7.68 5.18
N LEU A 33 -6.90 6.49 5.27
CA LEU A 33 -7.08 5.43 4.28
C LEU A 33 -7.65 4.20 4.94
N THR A 34 -8.67 3.63 4.30
CA THR A 34 -9.18 2.31 4.68
C THR A 34 -8.26 1.21 4.17
N TYR A 35 -8.35 0.00 4.74
CA TYR A 35 -7.62 -1.15 4.21
C TYR A 35 -7.87 -1.37 2.71
N ARG A 36 -9.10 -1.18 2.24
CA ARG A 36 -9.43 -1.30 0.81
C ARG A 36 -8.76 -0.22 -0.03
N ALA A 37 -8.86 1.03 0.37
CA ALA A 37 -8.24 2.14 -0.35
C ALA A 37 -6.70 2.02 -0.38
N LEU A 38 -6.11 1.54 0.72
CA LEU A 38 -4.68 1.25 0.78
C LEU A 38 -4.29 0.15 -0.21
N ARG A 39 -5.09 -0.94 -0.32
CA ARG A 39 -4.84 -2.00 -1.31
C ARG A 39 -4.87 -1.50 -2.74
N GLU A 40 -5.86 -0.69 -3.08
CA GLU A 40 -5.99 -0.09 -4.42
C GLU A 40 -4.75 0.76 -4.77
N ARG A 41 -4.23 1.54 -3.82
CA ARG A 41 -2.97 2.29 -3.99
C ARG A 41 -1.76 1.37 -4.16
N THR A 42 -1.63 0.32 -3.36
CA THR A 42 -0.53 -0.65 -3.47
C THR A 42 -0.57 -1.40 -4.81
N GLU A 43 -1.73 -1.83 -5.27
CA GLU A 43 -1.91 -2.49 -6.58
C GLU A 43 -1.56 -1.55 -7.73
N SER A 44 -1.95 -0.27 -7.63
CA SER A 44 -1.58 0.76 -8.61
C SER A 44 -0.06 0.99 -8.66
N PHE A 45 0.60 1.07 -7.50
CA PHE A 45 2.05 1.21 -7.41
C PHE A 45 2.78 -0.05 -7.92
N ALA A 46 2.27 -1.24 -7.61
CA ALA A 46 2.81 -2.48 -8.16
C ALA A 46 2.69 -2.54 -9.69
N GLY A 47 1.56 -2.08 -10.25
CA GLY A 47 1.39 -1.92 -11.69
C GLY A 47 2.39 -0.93 -12.31
N TYR A 48 2.68 0.18 -11.63
CA TYR A 48 3.75 1.09 -12.05
C TYR A 48 5.13 0.41 -12.07
N LEU A 49 5.48 -0.32 -11.01
CA LEU A 49 6.75 -1.05 -10.91
C LEU A 49 6.93 -2.10 -12.02
N GLN A 50 5.85 -2.74 -12.48
CA GLN A 50 5.90 -3.71 -13.58
C GLN A 50 6.29 -3.10 -14.93
N ASN A 51 6.15 -1.78 -15.10
CA ASN A 51 6.57 -1.08 -16.31
C ASN A 51 8.04 -0.65 -16.27
N LEU A 52 8.72 -0.82 -15.14
CA LEU A 52 10.15 -0.56 -15.01
C LEU A 52 10.95 -1.82 -15.41
N PRO A 53 12.16 -1.66 -15.97
CA PRO A 53 13.05 -2.78 -16.28
C PRO A 53 13.70 -3.30 -14.99
N ILE A 54 12.89 -3.85 -14.09
CA ILE A 54 13.30 -4.45 -12.82
C ILE A 54 12.85 -5.91 -12.77
N GLU A 55 13.70 -6.75 -12.19
CA GLU A 55 13.43 -8.16 -12.00
C GLU A 55 13.15 -8.51 -10.54
N LYS A 56 12.62 -9.71 -10.33
CA LYS A 56 12.44 -10.23 -8.98
C LYS A 56 13.80 -10.33 -8.29
N SER A 57 13.88 -9.81 -7.07
CA SER A 57 15.08 -9.74 -6.22
C SER A 57 15.97 -8.54 -6.49
N ASP A 58 15.62 -7.67 -7.44
CA ASP A 58 16.29 -6.38 -7.57
C ASP A 58 16.04 -5.50 -6.33
N CYS A 59 17.06 -4.72 -5.97
CA CYS A 59 16.98 -3.76 -4.89
C CYS A 59 16.32 -2.47 -5.38
N LEU A 60 15.20 -2.10 -4.75
CA LEU A 60 14.55 -0.81 -4.96
C LEU A 60 14.86 0.13 -3.80
N LEU A 61 15.49 1.26 -4.11
CA LEU A 61 15.61 2.36 -3.15
C LEU A 61 14.30 3.13 -3.13
N ILE A 62 13.58 3.07 -2.01
CA ILE A 62 12.41 3.91 -1.76
C ILE A 62 12.90 5.16 -1.04
N TRP A 63 12.88 6.30 -1.72
CA TRP A 63 13.15 7.60 -1.12
C TRP A 63 11.85 8.38 -0.98
N SER A 64 11.37 8.51 0.25
CA SER A 64 10.19 9.32 0.60
C SER A 64 10.57 10.26 1.75
N PRO A 65 10.12 11.52 1.74
CA PRO A 65 10.15 12.38 2.91
C PRO A 65 9.25 11.85 4.03
#